data_AF-A0A7J2UT71-F1
#
_entry.id   AF-A0A7J2UT71-F1
#
_cell.length_a   1.000
_cell.length_b   1.000
_cell.length_c   1.000
_cell.angle_alpha   90.00
_cell.angle_beta   90.00
_cell.angle_gamma   90.00
#
_symmetry.space_group_name_H-M   'P 1'
#
loop_
_entity.id
_entity.type
_entity.pdbx_description
1 polymer ?
#
loop_
_entity_poly.entity_id
_entity_poly.type
_entity_poly.pdbx_seq_one_letter_code
_entity_poly.pdbx_strand_id
1 'polypeptide(L)'
;MDVDIALLWIEHHQQPGTPPLADAGEDQFGYLDFLCTFDGSNTVEMDGDLVNYTWNFTYSEDMIHLYGVNPQFLFQIPGVYLVTLTTTDKDGTDSDTMTVTVAPARANISFQAGWNLLSYWVDTGESPIENVFFEEWDNIESILYYSEVSGWLTYHATAPYWLNTLHTVSNHNGYWVNFYENSDNILTIEGKISRETQIHLNRGWNLVGYPCETAGLADSVLTGTGYDLLMKFDPLKEYNLASMDGMSENMEPGKGYWVHVPADSSYTVSHIFP
;
A
#
# COMPACT_ATOMS: atom_id res chain seq x y z
N MET A 1 11.90 -91.62 -3.93
CA MET A 1 12.42 -90.32 -4.36
C MET A 1 11.25 -89.37 -4.27
N ASP A 2 11.06 -88.78 -3.09
CA ASP A 2 10.13 -87.66 -2.94
C ASP A 2 10.89 -86.41 -3.35
N VAL A 3 10.32 -85.70 -4.33
CA VAL A 3 10.84 -84.42 -4.79
C VAL A 3 10.16 -83.37 -3.95
N ASP A 4 10.91 -82.82 -2.99
CA ASP A 4 10.45 -81.76 -2.12
C ASP A 4 10.33 -80.46 -2.94
N ILE A 5 9.10 -80.03 -3.21
CA ILE A 5 8.84 -78.76 -3.90
C ILE A 5 8.85 -77.68 -2.82
N ALA A 6 9.99 -77.03 -2.65
CA ALA A 6 10.08 -75.82 -1.84
C ALA A 6 9.32 -74.68 -2.55
N LEU A 7 8.13 -74.37 -2.04
CA LEU A 7 7.42 -73.13 -2.34
C LEU A 7 8.23 -71.97 -1.74
N LEU A 8 8.91 -71.23 -2.61
CA LEU A 8 9.56 -69.98 -2.26
C LEU A 8 8.47 -68.90 -2.10
N TRP A 9 8.08 -68.64 -0.86
CA TRP A 9 7.24 -67.47 -0.55
C TRP A 9 8.12 -66.23 -0.68
N ILE A 10 7.96 -65.49 -1.77
CA ILE A 10 8.51 -64.13 -1.86
C ILE A 10 7.59 -63.28 -0.99
N GLU A 11 7.99 -63.04 0.26
CA GLU A 11 7.47 -61.90 1.01
C GLU A 11 7.88 -60.65 0.23
N HIS A 12 6.95 -60.11 -0.55
CA HIS A 12 7.05 -58.78 -1.12
C HIS A 12 7.03 -57.80 0.05
N HIS A 13 8.19 -57.58 0.66
CA HIS A 13 8.41 -56.53 1.63
C HIS A 13 8.24 -55.22 0.87
N GLN A 14 7.01 -54.71 0.83
CA GLN A 14 6.79 -53.31 0.47
C GLN A 14 7.67 -52.50 1.41
N GLN A 15 8.53 -51.64 0.85
CA GLN A 15 9.27 -50.71 1.68
C GLN A 15 8.26 -49.88 2.49
N PRO A 16 8.55 -49.57 3.76
CA PRO A 16 7.72 -48.65 4.52
C PRO A 16 7.61 -47.36 3.70
N GLY A 17 6.40 -46.88 3.48
CA GLY A 17 6.22 -45.62 2.79
C GLY A 17 6.77 -44.46 3.63
N THR A 18 6.89 -43.32 2.98
CA THR A 18 7.54 -42.12 3.49
C THR A 18 6.51 -40.99 3.55
N PRO A 19 6.51 -40.17 4.61
CA PRO A 19 5.66 -38.99 4.63
C PRO A 19 6.00 -38.06 3.45
N PRO A 20 5.08 -37.17 3.05
CA PRO A 20 5.33 -36.22 1.98
C PRO A 20 6.45 -35.28 2.42
N LEU A 21 7.34 -34.88 1.52
CA LEU A 21 8.33 -33.83 1.78
C LEU A 21 7.65 -32.48 1.56
N ALA A 22 7.29 -31.79 2.64
CA ALA A 22 6.60 -30.51 2.58
C ALA A 22 7.48 -29.44 1.93
N ASP A 23 6.88 -28.61 1.08
CA ASP A 23 7.50 -27.40 0.52
C ASP A 23 6.45 -26.29 0.59
N ALA A 24 6.69 -25.30 1.46
CA ALA A 24 5.79 -24.19 1.73
C ALA A 24 5.89 -23.08 0.65
N GLY A 25 6.83 -23.20 -0.29
CA GLY A 25 7.14 -22.19 -1.29
C GLY A 25 8.06 -21.08 -0.76
N GLU A 26 8.36 -20.13 -1.65
CA GLU A 26 9.22 -18.98 -1.36
C GLU A 26 8.56 -17.97 -0.42
N ASP A 27 9.38 -17.23 0.34
CA ASP A 27 8.92 -16.09 1.14
C ASP A 27 8.22 -15.04 0.26
N GLN A 28 7.16 -14.42 0.80
CA GLN A 28 6.37 -13.43 0.09
C GLN A 28 6.41 -12.06 0.78
N PHE A 29 6.43 -11.00 -0.02
CA PHE A 29 6.33 -9.61 0.43
C PHE A 29 5.18 -8.91 -0.27
N GLY A 30 4.41 -8.12 0.49
CA GLY A 30 3.34 -7.30 -0.06
C GLY A 30 3.05 -6.05 0.77
N TYR A 31 2.31 -5.11 0.20
CA TYR A 31 1.82 -3.94 0.93
C TYR A 31 0.47 -4.22 1.58
N LEU A 32 -0.04 -3.30 2.41
CA LEU A 32 -1.37 -3.41 3.00
C LEU A 32 -2.45 -3.86 1.99
N ASP A 33 -3.37 -4.71 2.46
CA ASP A 33 -4.38 -5.42 1.66
C ASP A 33 -3.76 -6.41 0.64
N PHE A 34 -2.63 -7.05 1.02
CA PHE A 34 -1.96 -8.08 0.22
C PHE A 34 -2.73 -9.41 0.24
N LEU A 35 -3.26 -9.80 -0.93
CA LEU A 35 -3.81 -11.13 -1.14
C LEU A 35 -2.68 -12.12 -1.43
N CYS A 36 -2.20 -12.80 -0.39
CA CYS A 36 -1.20 -13.84 -0.46
C CYS A 36 -1.80 -15.12 -1.05
N THR A 37 -1.13 -15.70 -2.04
CA THR A 37 -1.46 -17.05 -2.56
C THR A 37 -0.37 -17.99 -2.10
N PHE A 38 -0.72 -18.95 -1.25
CA PHE A 38 0.18 -20.00 -0.81
C PHE A 38 0.36 -21.02 -1.93
N ASP A 39 1.53 -21.65 -2.03
CA ASP A 39 1.81 -22.64 -3.07
C ASP A 39 2.58 -23.83 -2.48
N GLY A 40 1.84 -24.87 -2.12
CA GLY A 40 2.40 -26.12 -1.63
C GLY A 40 2.71 -27.13 -2.74
N SER A 41 2.58 -26.74 -4.02
CA SER A 41 2.58 -27.68 -5.14
C SER A 41 3.92 -28.36 -5.42
N ASN A 42 5.01 -27.85 -4.84
CA ASN A 42 6.33 -28.46 -4.88
C ASN A 42 6.52 -29.57 -3.82
N THR A 43 5.54 -29.78 -2.93
CA THR A 43 5.55 -30.90 -1.99
C THR A 43 5.69 -32.21 -2.76
N VAL A 44 6.65 -33.04 -2.36
CA VAL A 44 6.94 -34.31 -3.05
C VAL A 44 6.38 -35.47 -2.26
N GLU A 45 5.54 -36.27 -2.90
CA GLU A 45 5.10 -37.56 -2.39
C GLU A 45 5.57 -38.65 -3.38
N MET A 46 6.16 -39.74 -2.86
CA MET A 46 6.83 -40.76 -3.68
C MET A 46 6.06 -42.10 -3.76
N ASP A 47 5.11 -42.35 -2.86
CA ASP A 47 4.43 -43.64 -2.68
C ASP A 47 3.03 -43.68 -3.35
N GLY A 48 2.57 -42.56 -3.91
CA GLY A 48 1.29 -42.38 -4.59
C GLY A 48 0.12 -42.11 -3.65
N ASP A 49 0.39 -41.71 -2.41
CA ASP A 49 -0.63 -41.51 -1.39
C ASP A 49 -1.37 -40.18 -1.50
N LEU A 50 -2.57 -40.14 -0.90
CA LEU A 50 -3.34 -38.92 -0.78
C LEU A 50 -2.76 -38.04 0.34
N VAL A 51 -2.32 -36.84 -0.03
CA VAL A 51 -1.75 -35.85 0.89
C VAL A 51 -2.80 -34.82 1.31
N ASN A 52 -2.92 -34.60 2.62
CA ASN A 52 -3.66 -33.48 3.20
C ASN A 52 -2.72 -32.30 3.45
N TYR A 53 -3.13 -31.10 3.05
CA TYR A 53 -2.36 -29.86 3.20
C TYR A 53 -3.07 -28.95 4.20
N THR A 54 -2.39 -28.59 5.28
CA THR A 54 -2.87 -27.63 6.28
C THR A 54 -1.85 -26.53 6.48
N TRP A 55 -2.27 -25.29 6.27
CA TRP A 55 -1.46 -24.10 6.55
C TRP A 55 -1.90 -23.50 7.88
N ASN A 56 -0.96 -23.09 8.72
CA ASN A 56 -1.26 -22.43 9.97
C ASN A 56 -0.31 -21.25 10.27
N PHE A 57 -0.87 -20.21 10.86
CA PHE A 57 -0.16 -19.00 11.29
C PHE A 57 -1.03 -18.18 12.24
N THR A 58 -0.41 -17.30 13.01
CA THR A 58 -1.14 -16.35 13.87
C THR A 58 -1.40 -15.05 13.12
N TYR A 59 -2.64 -14.57 13.12
CA TYR A 59 -3.03 -13.28 12.56
C TYR A 59 -4.02 -12.58 13.50
N SER A 60 -3.73 -11.33 13.88
CA SER A 60 -4.56 -10.57 14.84
C SER A 60 -4.83 -11.33 16.15
N GLU A 61 -3.81 -12.00 16.69
CA GLU A 61 -3.87 -12.86 17.90
C GLU A 61 -4.61 -14.20 17.73
N ASP A 62 -5.30 -14.41 16.61
CA ASP A 62 -6.01 -15.65 16.30
C ASP A 62 -5.14 -16.63 15.49
N MET A 63 -5.29 -17.93 15.76
CA MET A 63 -4.71 -18.99 14.93
C MET A 63 -5.57 -19.18 13.68
N ILE A 64 -4.97 -18.99 12.52
CA ILE A 64 -5.60 -19.22 11.22
C ILE A 64 -5.24 -20.62 10.72
N HIS A 65 -6.22 -21.30 10.13
CA HIS A 65 -6.05 -22.57 9.45
C HIS A 65 -6.60 -22.48 8.02
N LEU A 66 -5.79 -22.82 7.03
CA LEU A 66 -6.20 -22.92 5.63
C LEU A 66 -5.92 -24.33 5.11
N TYR A 67 -6.64 -24.75 4.08
CA TYR A 67 -6.58 -26.11 3.56
C TYR A 67 -6.41 -26.15 2.05
N GLY A 68 -5.78 -27.23 1.58
CA GLY A 68 -5.51 -27.45 0.16
C GLY A 68 -4.12 -26.98 -0.26
N VAL A 69 -3.78 -27.26 -1.52
CA VAL A 69 -2.44 -27.01 -2.07
C VAL A 69 -2.17 -25.50 -2.17
N ASN A 70 -3.14 -24.73 -2.71
CA ASN A 70 -2.97 -23.30 -3.03
C ASN A 70 -4.08 -22.41 -2.43
N PRO A 71 -4.28 -22.36 -1.10
CA PRO A 71 -5.23 -21.44 -0.50
C PRO A 71 -4.76 -19.98 -0.62
N GLN A 72 -5.68 -19.05 -0.33
CA GLN A 72 -5.39 -17.62 -0.31
C GLN A 72 -5.78 -17.00 1.04
N PHE A 73 -5.06 -15.95 1.44
CA PHE A 73 -5.38 -15.14 2.61
C PHE A 73 -5.07 -13.66 2.38
N LEU A 74 -5.97 -12.79 2.86
CA LEU A 74 -5.81 -11.33 2.76
C LEU A 74 -5.17 -10.78 4.03
N PHE A 75 -3.94 -10.30 3.93
CA PHE A 75 -3.25 -9.64 5.02
C PHE A 75 -3.51 -8.12 4.99
N GLN A 76 -4.13 -7.61 6.04
CA GLN A 76 -4.53 -6.19 6.17
C GLN A 76 -3.81 -5.45 7.29
N ILE A 77 -2.98 -6.16 8.06
CA ILE A 77 -2.20 -5.61 9.16
C ILE A 77 -0.72 -5.74 8.77
N PRO A 78 0.12 -4.70 8.95
CA PRO A 78 1.54 -4.83 8.74
C PRO A 78 2.16 -5.80 9.76
N GLY A 79 3.09 -6.63 9.31
CA GLY A 79 3.72 -7.62 10.17
C GLY A 79 4.56 -8.62 9.38
N VAL A 80 5.27 -9.45 10.13
CA VAL A 80 6.01 -10.60 9.61
C VAL A 80 5.31 -11.85 10.14
N TYR A 81 4.75 -12.65 9.25
CA TYR A 81 3.97 -13.83 9.57
C TYR A 81 4.75 -15.08 9.18
N LEU A 82 5.13 -15.88 10.17
CA LEU A 82 5.69 -17.20 9.94
C LEU A 82 4.53 -18.18 9.68
N VAL A 83 4.45 -18.68 8.46
CA VAL A 83 3.40 -19.60 8.02
C VAL A 83 3.99 -21.00 7.92
N THR A 84 3.34 -21.97 8.56
CA THR A 84 3.75 -23.37 8.52
C THR A 84 2.80 -24.16 7.63
N LEU A 85 3.33 -24.78 6.58
CA LEU A 85 2.67 -25.86 5.86
C LEU A 85 2.91 -27.17 6.61
N THR A 86 1.85 -27.92 6.86
CA THR A 86 1.90 -29.28 7.37
C THR A 86 1.20 -30.21 6.38
N THR A 87 1.93 -31.20 5.89
CA THR A 87 1.44 -32.20 4.95
C THR A 87 1.36 -33.56 5.61
N THR A 88 0.22 -34.23 5.49
CA THR A 88 -0.04 -35.51 6.17
C THR A 88 -0.63 -36.52 5.20
N ASP A 89 -0.10 -37.73 5.21
CA ASP A 89 -0.65 -38.90 4.52
C ASP A 89 -0.83 -40.07 5.50
N LYS A 90 -0.93 -41.31 4.99
CA LYS A 90 -1.07 -42.51 5.83
C LYS A 90 0.24 -42.94 6.50
N ASP A 91 1.39 -42.49 6.00
CA ASP A 91 2.72 -42.90 6.42
C ASP A 91 3.37 -41.88 7.36
N GLY A 92 2.88 -40.64 7.41
CA GLY A 92 3.21 -39.70 8.47
C GLY A 92 2.86 -38.25 8.18
N THR A 93 3.68 -37.35 8.71
CA THR A 93 3.54 -35.91 8.54
C THR A 93 4.91 -35.27 8.40
N ASP A 94 4.98 -34.25 7.57
CA ASP A 94 6.12 -33.35 7.45
C ASP A 94 5.63 -31.90 7.45
N SER A 95 6.56 -30.96 7.64
CA SER A 95 6.23 -29.54 7.66
C SER A 95 7.36 -28.69 7.13
N ASP A 96 6.99 -27.61 6.46
CA ASP A 96 7.90 -26.56 6.01
C ASP A 96 7.32 -25.18 6.34
N THR A 97 8.17 -24.16 6.34
CA THR A 97 7.78 -22.80 6.73
C THR A 97 8.16 -21.78 5.66
N MET A 98 7.26 -20.81 5.43
CA MET A 98 7.53 -19.60 4.67
C MET A 98 7.23 -18.37 5.51
N THR A 99 7.81 -17.24 5.14
CA THR A 99 7.52 -15.94 5.73
C THR A 99 6.67 -15.10 4.79
N VAL A 100 5.58 -14.53 5.31
CA VAL A 100 4.84 -13.46 4.63
C VAL A 100 5.14 -12.14 5.34
N THR A 101 5.76 -11.20 4.65
CA THR A 101 6.04 -9.86 5.16
C THR A 101 5.08 -8.85 4.54
N VAL A 102 4.34 -8.15 5.40
CA VAL A 102 3.40 -7.09 4.98
C VAL A 102 3.81 -5.77 5.60
N ALA A 103 3.91 -4.74 4.78
CA ALA A 103 4.31 -3.39 5.21
C ALA A 103 3.35 -2.31 4.68
N PRO A 104 3.24 -1.15 5.32
CA PRO A 104 2.65 0.01 4.65
C PRO A 104 3.56 0.46 3.49
N ALA A 105 2.96 1.09 2.49
CA ALA A 105 3.71 1.83 1.48
C ALA A 105 4.20 3.15 2.08
N ARG A 106 5.33 3.67 1.57
CA ARG A 106 5.99 4.89 2.07
C ARG A 106 6.14 5.92 0.98
N ALA A 107 5.46 7.06 1.13
CA ALA A 107 5.68 8.25 0.31
C ALA A 107 6.75 9.12 0.96
N ASN A 108 7.91 9.24 0.31
CA ASN A 108 8.98 10.15 0.74
C ASN A 108 8.89 11.45 -0.06
N ILE A 109 8.61 12.56 0.62
CA ILE A 109 8.34 13.85 -0.02
C ILE A 109 9.41 14.84 0.42
N SER A 110 10.23 15.29 -0.53
CA SER A 110 11.19 16.35 -0.27
C SER A 110 10.49 17.69 -0.14
N PHE A 111 10.81 18.42 0.93
CA PHE A 111 10.32 19.77 1.20
C PHE A 111 11.48 20.77 1.36
N GLN A 112 11.15 22.04 1.53
CA GLN A 112 12.08 23.11 1.87
C GLN A 112 11.61 23.81 3.14
N ALA A 113 12.51 24.47 3.87
CA ALA A 113 12.09 25.39 4.93
C ALA A 113 11.18 26.48 4.36
N GLY A 114 10.15 26.87 5.11
CA GLY A 114 9.11 27.77 4.63
C GLY A 114 7.93 27.04 3.96
N TRP A 115 7.18 27.79 3.16
CA TRP A 115 5.99 27.28 2.48
C TRP A 115 6.32 26.27 1.38
N ASN A 116 5.57 25.18 1.36
CA ASN A 116 5.53 24.20 0.30
C ASN A 116 4.07 23.94 -0.06
N LEU A 117 3.80 23.54 -1.31
CA LEU A 117 2.50 22.98 -1.69
C LEU A 117 2.67 21.49 -1.98
N LEU A 118 2.24 20.67 -1.03
CA LEU A 118 2.49 19.23 -1.01
C LEU A 118 1.22 18.43 -1.22
N SER A 119 1.39 17.22 -1.71
CA SER A 119 0.40 16.13 -1.63
C SER A 119 1.14 14.82 -1.42
N TYR A 120 0.44 13.71 -1.33
CA TYR A 120 1.05 12.39 -1.16
C TYR A 120 0.24 11.31 -1.88
N TRP A 121 0.89 10.19 -2.21
CA TRP A 121 0.30 9.16 -3.08
C TRP A 121 -0.19 7.92 -2.35
N VAL A 122 0.30 7.68 -1.13
CA VAL A 122 -0.20 6.59 -0.29
C VAL A 122 -1.60 6.93 0.21
N ASP A 123 -2.50 5.95 0.21
CA ASP A 123 -3.86 6.12 0.71
C ASP A 123 -3.89 5.97 2.23
N THR A 124 -4.10 7.10 2.91
CA THR A 124 -4.25 7.18 4.36
C THR A 124 -5.72 7.11 4.79
N GLY A 125 -6.67 7.09 3.86
CA GLY A 125 -8.03 7.56 4.09
C GLY A 125 -8.06 9.00 4.61
N GLU A 126 -9.21 9.42 5.11
CA GLU A 126 -9.32 10.62 5.95
C GLU A 126 -8.70 10.33 7.32
N SER A 127 -7.49 10.86 7.54
CA SER A 127 -6.68 10.56 8.72
C SER A 127 -6.33 11.81 9.51
N PRO A 128 -6.21 11.74 10.85
CA PRO A 128 -5.75 12.85 11.67
C PRO A 128 -4.39 13.38 11.20
N ILE A 129 -4.23 14.70 11.18
CA ILE A 129 -3.02 15.36 10.67
C ILE A 129 -1.77 14.93 11.46
N GLU A 130 -1.89 14.72 12.77
CA GLU A 130 -0.80 14.30 13.65
C GLU A 130 -0.30 12.89 13.33
N ASN A 131 -1.14 12.05 12.72
CA ASN A 131 -0.75 10.70 12.31
C ASN A 131 -0.04 10.71 10.96
N VAL A 132 -0.55 11.52 10.02
CA VAL A 132 0.01 11.59 8.66
C VAL A 132 1.34 12.31 8.64
N PHE A 133 1.48 13.39 9.42
CA PHE A 133 2.70 14.18 9.50
C PHE A 133 3.58 13.81 10.70
N PHE A 134 3.38 12.64 11.30
CA PHE A 134 3.99 12.24 12.57
C PHE A 134 5.52 12.41 12.61
N GLU A 135 6.24 11.94 11.57
CA GLU A 135 7.71 11.97 11.55
C GLU A 135 8.28 13.39 11.56
N GLU A 136 7.55 14.35 10.99
CA GLU A 136 7.98 15.76 10.85
C GLU A 136 7.12 16.70 11.70
N TRP A 137 6.35 16.18 12.66
CA TRP A 137 5.33 16.95 13.37
C TRP A 137 5.91 18.17 14.10
N ASP A 138 7.06 18.00 14.75
CA ASP A 138 7.75 19.08 15.46
C ASP A 138 8.41 20.11 14.52
N ASN A 139 8.55 19.77 13.23
CA ASN A 139 9.16 20.63 12.21
C ASN A 139 8.09 21.41 11.41
N ILE A 140 6.81 21.24 11.69
CA ILE A 140 5.71 21.93 11.01
C ILE A 140 5.28 23.17 11.82
N GLU A 141 5.31 24.33 11.19
CA GLU A 141 4.74 25.56 11.74
C GLU A 141 3.24 25.63 11.48
N SER A 142 2.81 25.32 10.25
CA SER A 142 1.42 25.45 9.83
C SER A 142 1.05 24.52 8.68
N ILE A 143 -0.22 24.11 8.65
CA ILE A 143 -0.83 23.39 7.53
C ILE A 143 -2.13 24.11 7.15
N LEU A 144 -2.29 24.43 5.87
CA LEU A 144 -3.50 25.05 5.33
C LEU A 144 -4.07 24.18 4.22
N TYR A 145 -5.39 24.06 4.22
CA TYR A 145 -6.17 23.42 3.17
C TYR A 145 -7.35 24.33 2.81
N TYR A 146 -7.70 24.39 1.53
CA TYR A 146 -8.85 25.12 1.06
C TYR A 146 -9.92 24.15 0.56
N SER A 147 -11.13 24.26 1.10
CA SER A 147 -12.32 23.63 0.54
C SER A 147 -13.33 24.68 0.11
N GLU A 148 -14.14 24.36 -0.90
CA GLU A 148 -15.23 25.24 -1.34
C GLU A 148 -16.26 25.46 -0.22
N VAL A 149 -16.56 24.40 0.54
CA VAL A 149 -17.61 24.40 1.56
C VAL A 149 -17.20 25.17 2.82
N SER A 150 -15.97 24.98 3.30
CA SER A 150 -15.52 25.52 4.59
C SER A 150 -14.53 26.68 4.44
N GLY A 151 -14.08 26.97 3.22
CA GLY A 151 -12.99 27.90 2.97
C GLY A 151 -11.66 27.36 3.50
N TRP A 152 -10.87 28.25 4.09
CA TRP A 152 -9.57 27.91 4.65
C TRP A 152 -9.70 27.17 5.98
N LEU A 153 -9.23 25.92 5.98
CA LEU A 153 -8.99 25.13 7.18
C LEU A 153 -7.51 25.25 7.54
N THR A 154 -7.23 25.43 8.83
CA THR A 154 -5.88 25.75 9.30
C THR A 154 -5.49 24.91 10.50
N TYR A 155 -4.24 24.49 10.51
CA TYR A 155 -3.51 24.06 11.69
C TYR A 155 -2.31 24.98 11.87
N HIS A 156 -2.05 25.38 13.11
CA HIS A 156 -0.87 26.14 13.52
C HIS A 156 -0.34 25.57 14.83
N ALA A 157 0.95 25.22 14.87
CA ALA A 157 1.54 24.44 15.96
C ALA A 157 1.46 25.15 17.34
N THR A 158 1.56 26.48 17.34
CA THR A 158 1.47 27.29 18.58
C THR A 158 0.10 27.87 18.86
N ALA A 159 -0.88 27.65 17.98
CA ALA A 159 -2.24 28.12 18.22
C ALA A 159 -2.94 27.24 19.26
N PRO A 160 -3.79 27.81 20.14
CA PRO A 160 -4.72 27.02 20.93
C PRO A 160 -5.50 26.03 20.07
N TYR A 161 -5.68 24.80 20.56
CA TYR A 161 -6.33 23.72 19.81
C TYR A 161 -7.67 24.12 19.17
N TRP A 162 -8.48 24.94 19.86
CA TRP A 162 -9.79 25.38 19.38
C TRP A 162 -9.75 26.40 18.23
N LEU A 163 -8.58 26.94 17.89
CA LEU A 163 -8.38 27.75 16.67
C LEU A 163 -7.96 26.90 15.47
N ASN A 164 -7.49 25.68 15.70
CA ASN A 164 -7.19 24.75 14.61
C ASN A 164 -8.50 24.17 14.09
N THR A 165 -8.72 24.28 12.79
CA THR A 165 -9.92 23.84 12.08
C THR A 165 -9.62 22.74 11.06
N LEU A 166 -8.35 22.57 10.68
CA LEU A 166 -7.89 21.41 9.94
C LEU A 166 -7.53 20.30 10.92
N HIS A 167 -8.29 19.20 10.87
CA HIS A 167 -8.09 18.05 11.77
C HIS A 167 -7.74 16.77 11.01
N THR A 168 -8.19 16.63 9.77
CA THR A 168 -7.89 15.46 8.93
C THR A 168 -7.32 15.86 7.58
N VAL A 169 -6.54 14.96 7.00
CA VAL A 169 -6.01 15.04 5.65
C VAL A 169 -6.24 13.72 4.90
N SER A 170 -6.20 13.79 3.57
CA SER A 170 -6.23 12.63 2.67
C SER A 170 -5.41 12.89 1.41
N ASN A 171 -5.04 11.83 0.70
CA ASN A 171 -4.27 11.86 -0.54
C ASN A 171 -5.01 12.50 -1.74
N HIS A 172 -6.28 12.85 -1.58
CA HIS A 172 -7.07 13.56 -2.59
C HIS A 172 -6.66 15.03 -2.73
N ASN A 173 -6.10 15.64 -1.68
CA ASN A 173 -5.97 17.09 -1.58
C ASN A 173 -4.51 17.56 -1.65
N GLY A 174 -4.36 18.84 -1.99
CA GLY A 174 -3.12 19.58 -1.82
C GLY A 174 -3.13 20.31 -0.47
N TYR A 175 -1.95 20.49 0.10
CA TYR A 175 -1.77 21.15 1.40
C TYR A 175 -0.65 22.17 1.31
N TRP A 176 -0.93 23.39 1.74
CA TRP A 176 0.13 24.35 2.03
C TRP A 176 0.74 23.99 3.37
N VAL A 177 1.99 23.59 3.39
CA VAL A 177 2.70 23.22 4.61
C VAL A 177 3.89 24.15 4.79
N ASN A 178 3.95 24.82 5.94
CA ASN A 178 5.05 25.67 6.32
C ASN A 178 5.95 24.90 7.30
N PHE A 179 7.19 24.63 6.92
CA PHE A 179 8.16 23.92 7.75
C PHE A 179 9.17 24.89 8.36
N TYR A 180 9.59 24.60 9.58
CA TYR A 180 10.82 25.16 10.15
C TYR A 180 12.05 24.63 9.39
N GLU A 181 13.22 25.22 9.64
CA GLU A 181 14.48 24.70 9.09
C GLU A 181 14.78 23.30 9.66
N ASN A 182 14.94 22.31 8.78
CA ASN A 182 15.32 20.94 9.10
C ASN A 182 16.53 20.51 8.23
N SER A 183 17.37 19.60 8.73
CA SER A 183 18.53 19.07 8.02
C SER A 183 18.18 18.07 6.92
N ASP A 184 17.14 17.26 7.14
CA ASP A 184 16.87 16.10 6.30
C ASP A 184 15.83 16.41 5.20
N ASN A 185 14.91 17.35 5.48
CA ASN A 185 13.94 17.90 4.53
C ASN A 185 13.14 16.84 3.74
N ILE A 186 12.84 15.71 4.39
CA ILE A 186 12.03 14.62 3.85
C ILE A 186 10.89 14.35 4.81
N LEU A 187 9.66 14.41 4.29
CA LEU A 187 8.46 13.96 4.99
C LEU A 187 8.13 12.54 4.51
N THR A 188 8.17 11.57 5.42
CA THR A 188 7.70 10.19 5.16
C THR A 188 6.24 10.07 5.59
N ILE A 189 5.39 9.57 4.68
CA ILE A 189 3.99 9.25 4.98
C ILE A 189 3.76 7.77 4.69
N GLU A 190 3.16 7.06 5.65
CA GLU A 190 2.78 5.67 5.52
C GLU A 190 1.30 5.52 5.16
N GLY A 191 0.98 4.59 4.26
CA GLY A 191 -0.40 4.29 3.89
C GLY A 191 -0.54 3.05 3.00
N LYS A 192 -1.72 2.87 2.44
CA LYS A 192 -2.04 1.79 1.50
C LYS A 192 -1.65 2.18 0.08
N ILE A 193 -1.56 1.19 -0.81
CA ILE A 193 -1.51 1.47 -2.24
C ILE A 193 -2.91 1.30 -2.82
N SER A 194 -3.47 2.37 -3.36
CA SER A 194 -4.75 2.35 -4.06
C SER A 194 -4.52 2.23 -5.55
N ARG A 195 -5.23 1.33 -6.24
CA ARG A 195 -5.06 1.15 -7.69
C ARG A 195 -5.48 2.38 -8.48
N GLU A 196 -6.51 3.05 -7.99
CA GLU A 196 -7.10 4.24 -8.57
C GLU A 196 -7.55 5.15 -7.43
N THR A 197 -7.32 6.45 -7.59
CA THR A 197 -7.84 7.48 -6.69
C THR A 197 -8.71 8.43 -7.50
N GLN A 198 -9.99 8.52 -7.17
CA GLN A 198 -10.92 9.46 -7.81
C GLN A 198 -10.99 10.75 -6.99
N ILE A 199 -10.68 11.88 -7.64
CA ILE A 199 -10.73 13.20 -7.02
C ILE A 199 -11.91 13.97 -7.60
N HIS A 200 -12.79 14.44 -6.72
CA HIS A 200 -13.91 15.29 -7.09
C HIS A 200 -13.48 16.77 -7.10
N LEU A 201 -13.95 17.49 -8.12
CA LEU A 201 -13.72 18.92 -8.31
C LEU A 201 -15.06 19.64 -8.24
N ASN A 202 -15.15 20.64 -7.36
CA ASN A 202 -16.28 21.58 -7.35
C ASN A 202 -16.03 22.66 -8.39
N ARG A 203 -17.11 23.23 -8.96
CA ARG A 203 -17.02 24.44 -9.77
C ARG A 203 -16.23 25.52 -9.04
N GLY A 204 -15.23 26.08 -9.70
CA GLY A 204 -14.31 27.04 -9.11
C GLY A 204 -12.94 26.42 -8.80
N TRP A 205 -12.26 26.99 -7.81
CA TRP A 205 -10.92 26.57 -7.41
C TRP A 205 -10.95 25.37 -6.47
N ASN A 206 -10.07 24.40 -6.74
CA ASN A 206 -9.87 23.21 -5.93
C ASN A 206 -8.38 23.07 -5.62
N LEU A 207 -8.05 22.73 -4.37
CA LEU A 207 -6.69 22.45 -3.93
C LEU A 207 -6.49 20.93 -3.88
N VAL A 208 -5.90 20.37 -4.93
CA VAL A 208 -5.88 18.93 -5.17
C VAL A 208 -4.49 18.34 -5.08
N GLY A 209 -4.45 17.05 -4.76
CA GLY A 209 -3.23 16.26 -4.74
C GLY A 209 -2.96 15.59 -6.08
N TYR A 210 -1.76 15.03 -6.19
CA TYR A 210 -1.40 14.09 -7.23
C TYR A 210 -1.03 12.73 -6.61
N PRO A 211 -2.03 11.84 -6.41
CA PRO A 211 -1.79 10.54 -5.80
C PRO A 211 -1.23 9.58 -6.86
N CYS A 212 0.04 9.79 -7.25
CA CYS A 212 0.78 8.89 -8.11
C CYS A 212 2.27 8.95 -7.78
N GLU A 213 2.96 7.82 -7.93
CA GLU A 213 4.41 7.71 -7.72
C GLU A 213 5.24 8.18 -8.91
N THR A 214 4.62 8.29 -10.08
CA THR A 214 5.29 8.70 -11.32
C THR A 214 4.66 9.97 -11.84
N ALA A 215 5.48 10.90 -12.36
CA ALA A 215 4.96 12.11 -12.98
C ALA A 215 4.12 11.82 -14.23
N GLY A 216 3.12 12.65 -14.49
CA GLY A 216 2.21 12.52 -15.63
C GLY A 216 1.83 13.87 -16.20
N LEU A 217 1.70 13.95 -17.53
CA LEU A 217 1.34 15.20 -18.21
C LEU A 217 -0.01 15.71 -17.70
N ALA A 218 -0.10 16.98 -17.30
CA ALA A 218 -1.28 17.44 -16.56
C ALA A 218 -2.57 17.36 -17.39
N ASP A 219 -2.52 17.61 -18.70
CA ASP A 219 -3.67 17.43 -19.61
C ASP A 219 -4.16 15.99 -19.64
N SER A 220 -3.24 15.02 -19.62
CA SER A 220 -3.57 13.59 -19.59
C SER A 220 -4.18 13.20 -18.25
N VAL A 221 -3.63 13.72 -17.14
CA VAL A 221 -4.11 13.44 -15.78
C VAL A 221 -5.50 14.04 -15.54
N LEU A 222 -5.71 15.29 -15.96
CA LEU A 222 -6.95 16.04 -15.75
C LEU A 222 -7.92 15.91 -16.93
N THR A 223 -7.74 14.90 -17.78
CA THR A 223 -8.60 14.65 -18.94
C THR A 223 -10.06 14.53 -18.51
N GLY A 224 -10.94 15.23 -19.22
CA GLY A 224 -12.39 15.19 -18.97
C GLY A 224 -12.90 16.14 -17.87
N THR A 225 -12.02 16.78 -17.10
CA THR A 225 -12.41 17.78 -16.09
C THR A 225 -12.90 19.09 -16.71
N GLY A 226 -12.40 19.43 -17.90
CA GLY A 226 -12.64 20.73 -18.53
C GLY A 226 -11.99 21.89 -17.79
N TYR A 227 -10.92 21.63 -17.02
CA TYR A 227 -10.19 22.66 -16.31
C TYR A 227 -9.75 23.79 -17.25
N ASP A 228 -9.80 25.02 -16.76
CA ASP A 228 -9.50 26.24 -17.53
C ASP A 228 -8.32 27.05 -16.93
N LEU A 229 -7.94 26.78 -15.67
CA LEU A 229 -6.69 27.24 -15.06
C LEU A 229 -6.06 26.15 -14.20
N LEU A 230 -4.73 26.04 -14.30
CA LEU A 230 -3.89 25.17 -13.48
C LEU A 230 -2.74 25.99 -12.92
N MET A 231 -2.51 25.89 -11.61
CA MET A 231 -1.40 26.56 -10.94
C MET A 231 -0.59 25.57 -10.11
N LYS A 232 0.72 25.81 -10.08
CA LYS A 232 1.69 25.07 -9.28
C LYS A 232 2.44 26.00 -8.33
N PHE A 233 3.08 25.41 -7.34
CA PHE A 233 3.97 26.14 -6.44
C PHE A 233 5.24 26.60 -7.15
N ASP A 234 5.57 27.88 -6.98
CA ASP A 234 6.81 28.50 -7.43
C ASP A 234 7.21 29.58 -6.40
N PRO A 235 8.21 29.32 -5.54
CA PRO A 235 8.59 30.24 -4.47
C PRO A 235 9.21 31.56 -4.97
N LEU A 236 9.49 31.67 -6.27
CA LEU A 236 10.04 32.88 -6.89
C LEU A 236 8.94 33.82 -7.41
N LYS A 237 7.67 33.42 -7.31
CA LYS A 237 6.51 34.20 -7.77
C LYS A 237 5.76 34.82 -6.61
N GLU A 238 4.97 35.84 -6.94
CA GLU A 238 4.03 36.41 -6.00
C GLU A 238 3.06 35.32 -5.50
N TYR A 239 2.81 35.30 -4.19
CA TYR A 239 1.99 34.28 -3.53
C TYR A 239 2.51 32.84 -3.68
N ASN A 240 3.77 32.65 -4.07
CA ASN A 240 4.39 31.36 -4.32
C ASN A 240 3.66 30.51 -5.38
N LEU A 241 3.01 31.13 -6.37
CA LEU A 241 2.22 30.45 -7.38
C LEU A 241 2.58 30.88 -8.80
N ALA A 242 2.61 29.92 -9.72
CA ALA A 242 2.77 30.12 -11.14
C ALA A 242 1.68 29.38 -11.92
N SER A 243 1.25 29.94 -13.05
CA SER A 243 0.44 29.21 -14.03
C SER A 243 1.24 28.04 -14.58
N MET A 244 0.56 26.93 -14.84
CA MET A 244 1.14 25.72 -15.39
C MET A 244 0.48 25.40 -16.74
N ASP A 245 1.29 25.11 -17.75
CA ASP A 245 0.84 24.67 -19.07
C ASP A 245 0.66 23.15 -19.09
N GLY A 246 -0.59 22.69 -19.00
CA GLY A 246 -0.88 21.26 -18.90
C GLY A 246 -0.53 20.44 -20.15
N MET A 247 -0.27 21.08 -21.29
CA MET A 247 0.20 20.41 -22.52
C MET A 247 1.69 20.10 -22.52
N SER A 248 2.48 20.77 -21.67
CA SER A 248 3.94 20.62 -21.65
C SER A 248 4.53 20.33 -20.27
N GLU A 249 3.75 20.47 -19.21
CA GLU A 249 4.20 20.29 -17.84
C GLU A 249 3.50 19.13 -17.15
N ASN A 250 4.27 18.39 -16.34
CA ASN A 250 3.78 17.24 -15.61
C ASN A 250 3.27 17.63 -14.21
N MET A 251 2.20 16.97 -13.77
CA MET A 251 1.94 16.81 -12.35
C MET A 251 2.97 15.81 -11.79
N GLU A 252 3.56 16.14 -10.65
CA GLU A 252 4.70 15.46 -10.04
C GLU A 252 4.33 14.87 -8.68
N PRO A 253 4.87 13.68 -8.34
CA PRO A 253 4.69 13.08 -7.02
C PRO A 253 5.10 14.03 -5.90
N GLY A 254 4.33 14.05 -4.83
CA GLY A 254 4.63 14.89 -3.66
C GLY A 254 4.20 16.35 -3.78
N LYS A 255 3.58 16.76 -4.90
CA LYS A 255 3.19 18.16 -5.16
C LYS A 255 1.67 18.35 -5.18
N GLY A 256 1.21 19.40 -4.53
CA GLY A 256 -0.18 19.86 -4.63
C GLY A 256 -0.37 20.85 -5.79
N TYR A 257 -1.62 21.00 -6.25
CA TYR A 257 -1.98 21.83 -7.38
C TYR A 257 -3.26 22.60 -7.12
N TRP A 258 -3.37 23.79 -7.68
CA TRP A 258 -4.65 24.50 -7.79
C TRP A 258 -5.25 24.25 -9.16
N VAL A 259 -6.45 23.72 -9.19
CA VAL A 259 -7.21 23.46 -10.42
C VAL A 259 -8.50 24.25 -10.38
N HIS A 260 -8.72 25.12 -11.36
CA HIS A 260 -10.01 25.76 -11.57
C HIS A 260 -10.79 24.97 -12.62
N VAL A 261 -12.07 24.70 -12.34
CA VAL A 261 -13.00 24.09 -13.30
C VAL A 261 -14.27 24.93 -13.46
N PRO A 262 -14.83 25.04 -14.67
CA PRO A 262 -16.04 25.82 -14.93
C PRO A 262 -17.34 25.16 -14.41
N ALA A 263 -17.30 23.85 -14.12
CA ALA A 263 -18.40 23.05 -13.60
C ALA A 263 -17.85 21.89 -12.74
N ASP A 264 -18.72 21.34 -11.88
CA ASP A 264 -18.38 20.16 -11.09
C ASP A 264 -17.93 19.01 -11.99
N SER A 265 -16.85 18.34 -11.61
CA SER A 265 -16.27 17.24 -12.38
C SER A 265 -15.48 16.30 -11.46
N SER A 266 -14.83 15.30 -12.06
CA SER A 266 -13.89 14.44 -11.34
C SER A 266 -12.85 13.92 -12.32
N TYR A 267 -11.68 13.56 -11.80
CA TYR A 267 -10.68 12.81 -12.54
C TYR A 267 -10.20 11.62 -11.71
N THR A 268 -9.65 10.62 -12.40
CA THR A 268 -9.11 9.42 -11.77
C THR A 268 -7.62 9.35 -12.06
N VAL A 269 -6.82 9.17 -11.01
CA VAL A 269 -5.40 8.91 -11.12
C VAL A 269 -5.18 7.41 -10.89
N SER A 270 -4.71 6.70 -11.91
CA SER A 270 -4.39 5.27 -11.82
C SER A 270 -2.93 5.09 -11.42
N HIS A 271 -2.68 4.20 -10.46
CA HIS A 271 -1.34 3.75 -10.12
C HIS A 271 -0.94 2.61 -11.05
N ILE A 272 0.22 2.75 -11.69
CA ILE A 272 0.80 1.69 -12.51
C ILE A 272 1.68 0.85 -11.59
N PHE A 273 1.26 -0.37 -11.30
CA PHE A 273 2.09 -1.33 -10.59
C PHE A 273 3.09 -1.96 -11.57
N PRO A 274 4.38 -2.14 -11.18
CA PRO A 274 5.28 -3.04 -11.88
C PRO A 274 4.82 -4.50 -11.81
#